data_AF-A0AB73GUK4-F1
#
_entry.id   AF-A0AB73GUK4-F1
#
_cell.length_a   1.000
_cell.length_b   1.000
_cell.length_c   1.000
_cell.angle_alpha   90.00
_cell.angle_beta   90.00
_cell.angle_gamma   90.00
#
_symmetry.space_group_name_H-M   'P 1'
#
loop_
_entity.id
_entity.type
_entity.pdbx_description
1 polymer ?
#
loop_
_entity_poly.entity_id
_entity_poly.type
_entity_poly.pdbx_seq_one_letter_code
_entity_poly.pdbx_strand_id
1 'polypeptide(L)'
;MSFFSKLFGQPQPPPLPSSGTGAIGHALPLGLRVGGQLEIDTTLYRMAPEAMTAELPGGHQGIPCYGHVNLGDGYALHRFYLDDDAFLQVTTVGGDLEAMKAFVYCETVNPPSKQAFQEFVMQHPHLGAAQIEYAGKRWQRATQSTDGAARIPPIAYDEVLYRYQPPRRDGDLTHYAMLYSRDVPELQREEFLLVTGEDSGPNEFCVTYAVGIDVTVADLDIT
;
A
#
# COMPACT_ATOMS: atom_id res chain seq x y z
N MET A 1 57.20 11.68 10.83
CA MET A 1 56.52 12.58 11.79
C MET A 1 55.45 13.36 10.99
N SER A 2 54.31 12.77 10.63
CA SER A 2 53.08 12.62 11.43
C SER A 2 52.73 13.87 12.25
N PHE A 3 51.88 14.76 11.71
CA PHE A 3 51.14 15.75 12.51
C PHE A 3 49.80 16.25 11.90
N PHE A 4 49.39 15.82 10.69
CA PHE A 4 48.15 16.33 10.05
C PHE A 4 46.99 15.33 9.90
N SER A 5 47.14 14.07 10.32
CA SER A 5 46.09 13.04 10.16
C SER A 5 45.19 12.84 11.39
N LYS A 6 45.21 13.73 12.39
CA LYS A 6 44.47 13.60 13.65
C LYS A 6 43.31 14.58 13.86
N LEU A 7 42.96 15.41 12.86
CA LEU A 7 41.86 16.40 13.00
C LEU A 7 40.58 16.05 12.23
N PHE A 8 40.59 15.02 11.39
CA PHE A 8 39.38 14.53 10.72
C PHE A 8 39.25 13.04 11.03
N GLY A 9 38.38 12.72 11.99
CA GLY A 9 37.94 11.35 12.22
C GLY A 9 37.34 10.80 10.93
N GLN A 10 37.72 9.60 10.53
CA GLN A 10 37.03 8.90 9.46
C GLN A 10 35.55 8.78 9.85
N PRO A 11 34.60 9.01 8.92
CA PRO A 11 33.19 8.78 9.21
C PRO A 11 33.04 7.31 9.60
N GLN A 12 32.74 7.07 10.86
CA GLN A 12 32.45 5.75 11.36
C GLN A 12 31.17 5.29 10.64
N PRO A 13 31.17 4.12 9.96
CA PRO A 13 29.95 3.61 9.36
C PRO A 13 28.88 3.52 10.47
N PRO A 14 27.61 3.84 10.15
CA PRO A 14 26.55 3.87 11.15
C PRO A 14 26.56 2.55 11.93
N PRO A 15 26.39 2.62 13.26
CA PRO A 15 26.39 1.40 14.08
C PRO A 15 25.34 0.45 13.52
N LEU A 16 25.74 -0.80 13.27
CA LEU A 16 24.79 -1.85 12.94
C LEU A 16 23.76 -1.90 14.08
N PRO A 17 22.45 -1.82 13.79
CA PRO A 17 21.44 -1.82 14.82
C PRO A 17 21.58 -3.09 15.67
N SER A 18 21.48 -2.91 16.98
CA SER A 18 21.57 -3.97 17.98
C SER A 18 20.60 -5.10 17.66
N SER A 19 21.13 -6.32 17.56
CA SER A 19 20.36 -7.56 17.44
C SER A 19 19.42 -7.70 18.63
N GLY A 20 18.13 -7.43 18.45
CA GLY A 20 17.13 -7.63 19.52
C GLY A 20 15.68 -7.20 19.28
N THR A 21 15.34 -6.33 18.32
CA THR A 21 13.98 -5.72 18.26
C THR A 21 13.37 -5.58 16.86
N GLY A 22 13.78 -6.42 15.89
CA GLY A 22 13.41 -6.21 14.48
C GLY A 22 12.51 -7.24 13.81
N ALA A 23 12.41 -8.48 14.32
CA ALA A 23 11.77 -9.57 13.56
C ALA A 23 10.24 -9.43 13.50
N ILE A 24 9.65 -9.91 12.40
CA ILE A 24 8.19 -10.00 12.23
C ILE A 24 7.64 -10.94 13.32
N GLY A 25 6.76 -10.41 14.18
CA GLY A 25 6.24 -11.10 15.36
C GLY A 25 5.02 -12.00 15.11
N HIS A 26 4.60 -12.15 13.86
CA HIS A 26 3.39 -12.85 13.44
C HIS A 26 3.64 -13.68 12.18
N ALA A 27 2.75 -14.64 11.92
CA ALA A 27 2.82 -15.45 10.71
C ALA A 27 2.45 -14.60 9.48
N LEU A 28 3.17 -14.80 8.37
CA LEU A 28 2.82 -14.21 7.09
C LEU A 28 1.85 -15.13 6.33
N PRO A 29 0.77 -14.60 5.76
CA PRO A 29 -0.20 -15.42 5.03
C PRO A 29 0.41 -16.01 3.77
N LEU A 30 -0.10 -17.19 3.36
CA LEU A 30 0.18 -17.83 2.07
C LEU A 30 1.66 -18.16 1.77
N GLY A 31 2.52 -18.15 2.78
CA GLY A 31 3.96 -18.37 2.60
C GLY A 31 4.70 -17.18 1.97
N LEU A 32 4.03 -16.05 1.77
CA LEU A 32 4.64 -14.81 1.29
C LEU A 32 5.66 -14.29 2.29
N ARG A 33 6.77 -13.73 1.80
CA ARG A 33 7.89 -13.26 2.63
C ARG A 33 8.69 -12.18 1.92
N VAL A 34 9.33 -11.31 2.70
CA VAL A 34 10.30 -10.35 2.16
C VAL A 34 11.44 -11.10 1.46
N GLY A 35 11.71 -10.69 0.23
CA GLY A 35 12.64 -11.31 -0.72
C GLY A 35 12.24 -12.70 -1.21
N GLY A 36 10.96 -13.05 -1.11
CA GLY A 36 10.33 -14.00 -2.04
C GLY A 36 9.90 -13.28 -3.32
N GLN A 37 9.20 -14.02 -4.19
CA GLN A 37 8.64 -13.50 -5.43
C GLN A 37 7.16 -13.89 -5.57
N LEU A 38 6.43 -13.06 -6.30
CA LEU A 38 5.02 -13.24 -6.63
C LEU A 38 4.82 -12.94 -8.12
N GLU A 39 4.07 -13.77 -8.82
CA GLU A 39 3.47 -13.41 -10.11
C GLU A 39 1.95 -13.39 -9.96
N ILE A 40 1.30 -12.42 -10.63
CA ILE A 40 -0.15 -12.24 -10.64
C ILE A 40 -0.66 -12.51 -12.06
N ASP A 41 -1.74 -13.28 -12.21
CA ASP A 41 -2.35 -13.53 -13.52
C ASP A 41 -2.93 -12.24 -14.12
N THR A 42 -2.30 -11.78 -15.20
CA THR A 42 -2.68 -10.58 -15.96
C THR A 42 -3.54 -10.89 -17.20
N THR A 43 -4.02 -12.12 -17.35
CA THR A 43 -4.78 -12.56 -18.54
C THR A 43 -6.04 -11.73 -18.78
N LEU A 44 -6.68 -11.25 -17.71
CA LEU A 44 -7.89 -10.43 -17.82
C LEU A 44 -7.68 -9.17 -18.67
N TYR A 45 -6.50 -8.54 -18.61
CA TYR A 45 -6.21 -7.31 -19.36
C TYR A 45 -6.16 -7.56 -20.87
N ARG A 46 -5.80 -8.78 -21.29
CA ARG A 46 -5.83 -9.19 -22.70
C ARG A 46 -7.24 -9.44 -23.22
N MET A 47 -8.21 -9.74 -22.34
CA MET A 47 -9.59 -10.01 -22.74
C MET A 47 -10.33 -8.73 -23.14
N ALA A 48 -10.09 -7.63 -22.42
CA ALA A 48 -10.66 -6.33 -22.70
C ALA A 48 -9.61 -5.22 -22.47
N PRO A 49 -8.77 -4.93 -23.49
CA PRO A 49 -7.80 -3.85 -23.41
C PRO A 49 -8.47 -2.52 -23.06
N GLU A 50 -7.81 -1.71 -22.22
CA GLU A 50 -8.27 -0.37 -21.79
C GLU A 50 -9.56 -0.34 -20.93
N ALA A 51 -10.19 -1.49 -20.66
CA ALA A 51 -11.38 -1.55 -19.80
C ALA A 51 -11.04 -1.17 -18.34
N MET A 52 -9.90 -1.64 -17.85
CA MET A 52 -9.33 -1.26 -16.56
C MET A 52 -8.58 0.08 -16.66
N THR A 53 -8.41 0.77 -15.54
CA THR A 53 -7.77 2.09 -15.44
C THR A 53 -6.25 1.96 -15.48
N ALA A 54 -5.73 0.86 -14.92
CA ALA A 54 -4.33 0.48 -14.99
C ALA A 54 -4.22 -1.05 -15.03
N GLU A 55 -3.09 -1.55 -15.52
CA GLU A 55 -2.74 -2.96 -15.51
C GLU A 55 -1.78 -3.25 -14.36
N LEU A 56 -1.99 -4.35 -13.63
CA LEU A 56 -1.01 -4.86 -12.67
C LEU A 56 0.26 -5.29 -13.42
N PRO A 57 1.44 -5.22 -12.76
CA PRO A 57 2.66 -5.68 -13.38
C PRO A 57 2.61 -7.18 -13.65
N GLY A 58 3.08 -7.58 -14.83
CA GLY A 58 3.19 -8.98 -15.22
C GLY A 58 4.53 -9.61 -14.80
N GLY A 59 4.62 -10.93 -14.93
CA GLY A 59 5.84 -11.69 -14.60
C GLY A 59 6.14 -11.74 -13.10
N HIS A 60 7.29 -12.31 -12.76
CA HIS A 60 7.73 -12.43 -11.38
C HIS A 60 8.19 -11.10 -10.80
N GLN A 61 7.53 -10.69 -9.71
CA GLN A 61 7.81 -9.48 -8.94
C GLN A 61 8.46 -9.86 -7.61
N GLY A 62 9.59 -9.24 -7.27
CA GLY A 62 10.20 -9.41 -5.95
C GLY A 62 9.39 -8.70 -4.88
N ILE A 63 9.52 -9.17 -3.62
CA ILE A 63 8.86 -8.57 -2.46
C ILE A 63 9.90 -7.85 -1.59
N PRO A 64 10.32 -6.61 -1.91
CA PRO A 64 11.33 -5.90 -1.13
C PRO A 64 10.84 -5.41 0.24
N CYS A 65 9.53 -5.27 0.42
CA CYS A 65 8.95 -4.69 1.63
C CYS A 65 7.63 -5.36 2.02
N TYR A 66 7.46 -5.55 3.31
CA TYR A 66 6.24 -6.05 3.92
C TYR A 66 5.70 -4.99 4.89
N GLY A 67 4.41 -4.69 4.77
CA GLY A 67 3.69 -3.80 5.66
C GLY A 67 2.59 -4.53 6.44
N HIS A 68 2.47 -4.21 7.72
CA HIS A 68 1.47 -4.78 8.61
C HIS A 68 0.58 -3.70 9.22
N VAL A 69 -0.72 -3.81 9.00
CA VAL A 69 -1.74 -2.96 9.63
C VAL A 69 -2.57 -3.82 10.57
N ASN A 70 -2.64 -3.45 11.85
CA ASN A 70 -3.56 -4.06 12.79
C ASN A 70 -4.84 -3.20 12.85
N LEU A 71 -5.96 -3.75 12.40
CA LEU A 71 -7.25 -3.07 12.37
C LEU A 71 -8.07 -3.28 13.66
N GLY A 72 -7.58 -4.08 14.60
CA GLY A 72 -8.31 -4.47 15.81
C GLY A 72 -9.24 -5.68 15.57
N ASP A 73 -9.79 -6.23 16.65
CA ASP A 73 -10.76 -7.34 16.63
C ASP A 73 -10.32 -8.57 15.81
N GLY A 74 -9.01 -8.80 15.72
CA GLY A 74 -8.41 -9.89 14.95
C GLY A 74 -8.28 -9.62 13.45
N TYR A 75 -8.71 -8.46 12.95
CA TYR A 75 -8.51 -8.02 11.58
C TYR A 75 -7.10 -7.46 11.39
N ALA A 76 -6.45 -7.87 10.30
CA ALA A 76 -5.18 -7.31 9.88
C ALA A 76 -5.09 -7.19 8.37
N LEU A 77 -4.34 -6.19 7.90
CA LEU A 77 -3.88 -6.10 6.52
C LEU A 77 -2.39 -6.47 6.46
N HIS A 78 -2.06 -7.28 5.48
CA HIS A 78 -0.71 -7.69 5.13
C HIS A 78 -0.42 -7.18 3.72
N ARG A 79 0.38 -6.12 3.60
CA ARG A 79 0.77 -5.55 2.30
C ARG A 79 2.15 -6.06 1.91
N PHE A 80 2.23 -6.70 0.76
CA PHE A 80 3.47 -7.13 0.14
C PHE A 80 3.74 -6.20 -1.03
N TYR A 81 4.64 -5.24 -0.83
CA TYR A 81 5.05 -4.30 -1.86
C TYR A 81 5.94 -5.01 -2.86
N LEU A 82 5.71 -4.74 -4.14
CA LEU A 82 6.34 -5.36 -5.29
C LEU A 82 7.33 -4.40 -5.95
N ASP A 83 8.22 -4.93 -6.79
CA ASP A 83 9.26 -4.13 -7.46
C ASP A 83 8.68 -3.08 -8.42
N ASP A 84 7.63 -3.40 -9.17
CA ASP A 84 7.04 -2.51 -10.19
C ASP A 84 5.84 -1.69 -9.66
N ASP A 85 6.06 -0.91 -8.58
CA ASP A 85 5.10 0.05 -8.02
C ASP A 85 3.70 -0.53 -7.79
N ALA A 86 3.66 -1.76 -7.29
CA ALA A 86 2.43 -2.48 -6.97
C ALA A 86 2.50 -3.09 -5.57
N PHE A 87 1.36 -3.52 -5.05
CA PHE A 87 1.32 -4.30 -3.82
C PHE A 87 0.16 -5.29 -3.81
N LEU A 88 0.40 -6.45 -3.23
CA LEU A 88 -0.65 -7.40 -2.85
C LEU A 88 -1.08 -7.09 -1.41
N GLN A 89 -2.35 -6.82 -1.19
CA GLN A 89 -2.96 -6.68 0.13
C GLN A 89 -3.76 -7.94 0.46
N VAL A 90 -3.36 -8.63 1.54
CA VAL A 90 -4.08 -9.76 2.11
C VAL A 90 -4.75 -9.32 3.40
N THR A 91 -6.07 -9.47 3.48
CA THR A 91 -6.85 -9.25 4.69
C THR A 91 -7.03 -10.57 5.41
N THR A 92 -6.77 -10.58 6.72
CA THR A 92 -6.99 -11.76 7.57
C THR A 92 -7.87 -11.45 8.76
N VAL A 93 -8.61 -12.44 9.25
CA VAL A 93 -9.39 -12.39 10.49
C VAL A 93 -8.98 -13.55 11.38
N GLY A 94 -8.45 -13.26 12.58
CA GLY A 94 -7.95 -14.31 13.48
C GLY A 94 -6.77 -15.12 12.90
N GLY A 95 -6.10 -14.59 11.87
CA GLY A 95 -5.02 -15.26 11.13
C GLY A 95 -5.48 -16.04 9.89
N ASP A 96 -6.79 -16.21 9.70
CA ASP A 96 -7.34 -16.87 8.52
C ASP A 96 -7.52 -15.88 7.36
N LEU A 97 -7.31 -16.35 6.13
CA LEU A 97 -7.50 -15.57 4.91
C LEU A 97 -8.96 -15.16 4.75
N GLU A 98 -9.22 -13.86 4.66
CA GLU A 98 -10.56 -13.30 4.42
C GLU A 98 -10.71 -12.82 2.97
N ALA A 99 -9.79 -11.99 2.48
CA ALA A 99 -9.84 -11.40 1.15
C ALA A 99 -8.45 -11.01 0.65
N MET A 100 -8.31 -10.86 -0.68
CA MET A 100 -7.09 -10.32 -1.28
C MET A 100 -7.41 -9.34 -2.41
N LYS A 101 -6.62 -8.28 -2.46
CA LYS A 101 -6.66 -7.28 -3.53
C LYS A 101 -5.24 -6.97 -3.97
N ALA A 102 -5.03 -6.87 -5.27
CA ALA A 102 -3.77 -6.41 -5.84
C ALA A 102 -3.95 -4.99 -6.37
N PHE A 103 -3.02 -4.10 -6.09
CA PHE A 103 -3.04 -2.70 -6.47
C PHE A 103 -1.76 -2.29 -7.19
N VAL A 104 -1.87 -1.35 -8.13
CA VAL A 104 -0.75 -0.65 -8.77
C VAL A 104 -0.91 0.86 -8.56
N TYR A 105 0.18 1.54 -8.21
CA TYR A 105 0.19 2.98 -8.04
C TYR A 105 0.08 3.69 -9.40
N CYS A 106 -0.92 4.54 -9.55
CA CYS A 106 -1.17 5.32 -10.76
C CYS A 106 -0.66 6.75 -10.65
N GLU A 107 -0.70 7.33 -9.45
CA GLU A 107 -0.29 8.70 -9.20
C GLU A 107 0.22 8.87 -7.77
N THR A 108 1.29 9.65 -7.63
CA THR A 108 1.81 10.12 -6.34
C THR A 108 1.94 11.64 -6.38
N VAL A 109 1.20 12.32 -5.53
CA VAL A 109 1.26 13.78 -5.35
C VAL A 109 2.03 14.06 -4.07
N ASN A 110 3.04 14.93 -4.15
CA ASN A 110 3.81 15.38 -2.99
C ASN A 110 3.36 16.79 -2.60
N PRO A 111 2.58 16.95 -1.51
CA PRO A 111 2.20 18.27 -1.05
C PRO A 111 3.45 19.11 -0.72
N PRO A 112 3.41 20.44 -0.87
CA PRO A 112 4.56 21.30 -0.62
C PRO A 112 4.83 21.55 0.88
N SER A 113 3.89 21.21 1.76
CA SER A 113 4.00 21.44 3.19
C SER A 113 3.04 20.54 3.98
N LYS A 114 3.32 20.38 5.28
CA LYS A 114 2.43 19.64 6.20
C LYS A 114 1.02 20.24 6.25
N GLN A 115 0.92 21.57 6.16
CA GLN A 115 -0.37 22.24 6.09
C GLN A 115 -1.12 21.86 4.81
N ALA A 116 -0.45 21.83 3.65
CA ALA A 116 -1.07 21.43 2.39
C ALA A 116 -1.51 19.95 2.43
N PHE A 117 -0.74 19.08 3.07
CA PHE A 117 -1.15 17.69 3.30
C PHE A 117 -2.39 17.58 4.21
N GLN A 118 -2.42 18.33 5.32
CA GLN A 118 -3.58 18.36 6.21
C GLN A 118 -4.84 18.90 5.51
N GLU A 119 -4.69 19.97 4.72
CA GLU A 119 -5.76 20.50 3.86
C GLU A 119 -6.22 19.44 2.86
N PHE A 120 -5.29 18.67 2.28
CA PHE A 120 -5.65 17.55 1.42
C PHE A 120 -6.52 16.52 2.17
N VAL A 121 -6.02 16.02 3.31
CA VAL A 121 -6.71 14.97 4.09
C VAL A 121 -8.11 15.42 4.54
N MET A 122 -8.27 16.69 4.92
CA MET A 122 -9.53 17.20 5.43
C MET A 122 -10.51 17.65 4.33
N GLN A 123 -10.01 18.27 3.26
CA GLN A 123 -10.82 19.06 2.33
C GLN A 123 -10.73 18.60 0.87
N HIS A 124 -9.73 17.80 0.49
CA HIS A 124 -9.52 17.46 -0.92
C HIS A 124 -10.73 16.72 -1.49
N PRO A 125 -11.30 17.14 -2.64
CA PRO A 125 -12.57 16.63 -3.16
C PRO A 125 -12.60 15.10 -3.32
N HIS A 126 -11.44 14.46 -3.53
CA HIS A 126 -11.40 13.01 -3.72
C HIS A 126 -11.37 12.21 -2.41
N LEU A 127 -10.87 12.75 -1.31
CA LEU A 127 -10.76 11.97 -0.08
C LEU A 127 -12.05 12.06 0.72
N GLY A 128 -12.80 10.96 0.75
CA GLY A 128 -14.02 10.84 1.57
C GLY A 128 -15.32 11.27 0.88
N ALA A 129 -15.30 11.81 -0.34
CA ALA A 129 -16.52 12.08 -1.11
C ALA A 129 -17.29 10.79 -1.46
N ALA A 130 -18.61 10.87 -1.64
CA ALA A 130 -19.43 9.70 -1.98
C ALA A 130 -19.18 9.19 -3.40
N GLN A 131 -18.80 10.09 -4.30
CA GLN A 131 -18.46 9.80 -5.69
C GLN A 131 -17.36 10.76 -6.15
N ILE A 132 -16.45 10.27 -6.99
CA ILE A 132 -15.35 11.06 -7.55
C ILE A 132 -15.18 10.75 -9.05
N GLU A 133 -14.55 11.67 -9.78
CA GLU A 133 -14.07 11.45 -11.15
C GLU A 133 -12.54 11.32 -11.10
N TYR A 134 -12.01 10.22 -11.62
CA TYR A 134 -10.57 9.98 -11.68
C TYR A 134 -10.23 9.18 -12.94
N ALA A 135 -9.17 9.59 -13.65
CA ALA A 135 -8.74 9.00 -14.91
C ALA A 135 -9.86 8.85 -15.96
N GLY A 136 -10.78 9.82 -16.01
CA GLY A 136 -11.93 9.82 -16.93
C GLY A 136 -13.03 8.81 -16.56
N LYS A 137 -12.96 8.20 -15.37
CA LYS A 137 -13.94 7.24 -14.88
C LYS A 137 -14.58 7.73 -13.59
N ARG A 138 -15.81 7.29 -13.38
CA ARG A 138 -16.62 7.64 -12.22
C ARG A 138 -16.57 6.54 -11.18
N TRP A 139 -16.22 6.91 -9.95
CA TRP A 139 -15.98 5.97 -8.85
C TRP A 139 -16.94 6.25 -7.70
N GLN A 140 -17.42 5.20 -7.05
CA GLN A 140 -18.31 5.27 -5.89
C GLN A 140 -17.57 4.82 -4.64
N ARG A 141 -17.79 5.51 -3.52
CA ARG A 141 -17.15 5.15 -2.25
C ARG A 141 -17.66 3.77 -1.79
N ALA A 142 -16.74 2.85 -1.50
CA ALA A 142 -17.08 1.49 -1.09
C ALA A 142 -17.72 1.46 0.32
N THR A 143 -17.30 2.38 1.20
CA THR A 143 -17.89 2.55 2.54
C THR A 143 -19.11 3.47 2.48
N GLN A 144 -20.28 2.93 2.84
CA GLN A 144 -21.52 3.71 2.92
C GLN A 144 -21.61 4.48 4.24
N SER A 145 -22.16 5.69 4.18
CA SER A 145 -22.46 6.47 5.39
C SER A 145 -23.88 6.17 5.85
N THR A 146 -24.08 5.96 7.15
CA THR A 146 -25.41 5.69 7.72
C THR A 146 -26.38 6.88 7.61
N ASP A 147 -25.87 8.09 7.40
CA ASP A 147 -26.63 9.34 7.32
C ASP A 147 -26.73 9.91 5.90
N GLY A 148 -26.20 9.20 4.89
CA GLY A 148 -26.18 9.68 3.50
C GLY A 148 -25.25 10.88 3.28
N ALA A 149 -24.27 11.12 4.16
CA ALA A 149 -23.34 12.23 4.02
C ALA A 149 -22.59 12.20 2.69
N ALA A 150 -22.59 13.36 2.01
CA ALA A 150 -21.86 13.58 0.76
C ALA A 150 -20.35 13.36 0.92
N ARG A 151 -19.84 13.55 2.14
CA ARG A 151 -18.45 13.29 2.53
C ARG A 151 -18.41 12.62 3.91
N ILE A 152 -17.51 11.67 4.07
CA ILE A 152 -17.14 11.08 5.36
C ILE A 152 -15.64 11.29 5.62
N PRO A 153 -15.18 11.26 6.88
CA PRO A 153 -13.76 11.24 7.18
C PRO A 153 -13.05 10.02 6.55
N PRO A 154 -11.77 10.15 6.14
CA PRO A 154 -10.97 8.99 5.75
C PRO A 154 -10.78 8.03 6.91
N ILE A 155 -10.60 6.74 6.58
CA ILE A 155 -10.23 5.73 7.58
C ILE A 155 -8.75 5.91 7.88
N ALA A 156 -8.43 6.12 9.16
CA ALA A 156 -7.06 6.26 9.63
C ALA A 156 -6.54 4.93 10.20
N TYR A 157 -5.34 4.52 9.79
CA TYR A 157 -4.67 3.34 10.35
C TYR A 157 -3.14 3.47 10.23
N ASP A 158 -2.43 2.80 11.15
CA ASP A 158 -0.98 2.76 11.17
C ASP A 158 -0.47 1.46 10.54
N GLU A 159 0.56 1.58 9.72
CA GLU A 159 1.26 0.48 9.06
C GLU A 159 2.70 0.39 9.56
N VAL A 160 3.11 -0.79 10.00
CA VAL A 160 4.51 -1.07 10.37
C VAL A 160 5.20 -1.71 9.18
N LEU A 161 6.30 -1.11 8.71
CA LEU A 161 7.06 -1.58 7.56
C LEU A 161 8.23 -2.46 7.99
N TYR A 162 8.49 -3.52 7.22
CA TYR A 162 9.59 -4.46 7.38
C TYR A 162 10.32 -4.64 6.06
N ARG A 163 11.65 -4.54 6.10
CA ARG A 163 12.54 -4.70 4.93
C ARG A 163 13.74 -5.60 5.25
N TYR A 164 14.65 -5.74 4.27
CA TYR A 164 15.94 -6.43 4.37
C TYR A 164 15.84 -7.97 4.48
N GLN A 165 17.01 -8.63 4.40
CA GLN A 165 17.15 -10.07 4.56
C GLN A 165 18.26 -10.36 5.60
N PRO A 166 17.94 -10.90 6.79
CA PRO A 166 16.59 -11.25 7.27
C PRO A 166 15.70 -10.02 7.51
N PRO A 167 14.35 -10.17 7.50
CA PRO A 167 13.43 -9.07 7.64
C PRO A 167 13.54 -8.37 9.00
N ARG A 168 13.57 -7.04 8.99
CA ARG A 168 13.55 -6.20 10.18
C ARG A 168 12.63 -4.99 10.01
N ARG A 169 12.03 -4.50 11.10
CA ARG A 169 11.25 -3.24 11.13
C ARG A 169 12.09 -2.08 10.56
N ASP A 170 11.49 -1.32 9.66
CA ASP A 170 12.12 -0.25 8.88
C ASP A 170 11.36 1.09 8.93
N GLY A 171 10.18 1.13 9.55
CA GLY A 171 9.45 2.38 9.76
C GLY A 171 8.00 2.17 10.15
N ASP A 172 7.31 3.28 10.35
CA ASP A 172 5.87 3.36 10.57
C ASP A 172 5.28 4.38 9.60
N LEU A 173 4.05 4.14 9.15
CA LEU A 173 3.35 4.99 8.19
C LEU A 173 1.89 5.13 8.63
N THR A 174 1.42 6.36 8.81
CA THR A 174 0.00 6.61 9.07
C THR A 174 -0.72 6.88 7.75
N HIS A 175 -1.78 6.12 7.50
CA HIS A 175 -2.62 6.25 6.32
C HIS A 175 -3.91 6.96 6.66
N TYR A 176 -4.34 7.85 5.78
CA TYR A 176 -5.70 8.41 5.72
C TYR A 176 -6.32 7.98 4.39
N ALA A 177 -7.03 6.86 4.41
CA ALA A 177 -7.43 6.17 3.20
C ALA A 177 -8.94 6.23 2.94
N MET A 178 -9.30 6.22 1.67
CA MET A 178 -10.66 6.00 1.21
C MET A 178 -10.66 5.04 0.02
N LEU A 179 -11.45 3.97 0.14
CA LEU A 179 -11.63 3.00 -0.93
C LEU A 179 -12.86 3.37 -1.76
N TYR A 180 -12.65 3.41 -3.06
CA TYR A 180 -13.68 3.56 -4.07
C TYR A 180 -13.73 2.31 -4.93
N SER A 181 -14.85 2.13 -5.62
CA SER A 181 -15.02 1.09 -6.61
C SER A 181 -15.91 1.50 -7.77
N ARG A 182 -15.82 0.73 -8.84
CA ARG A 182 -16.71 0.81 -10.01
C ARG A 182 -16.84 -0.56 -10.66
N ASP A 183 -17.98 -0.79 -11.32
CA ASP A 183 -18.16 -1.97 -12.16
C ASP A 183 -17.36 -1.83 -13.46
N VAL A 184 -16.85 -2.96 -13.96
CA VAL A 184 -16.23 -3.13 -15.27
C VAL A 184 -16.98 -4.23 -16.03
N PRO A 185 -18.10 -3.89 -16.70
CA PRO A 185 -19.01 -4.86 -17.29
C PRO A 185 -18.35 -5.77 -18.33
N GLU A 186 -17.38 -5.27 -19.09
CA GLU A 186 -16.64 -6.01 -20.13
C GLU A 186 -15.91 -7.24 -19.55
N LEU A 187 -15.49 -7.14 -18.29
CA LEU A 187 -14.75 -8.18 -17.59
C LEU A 187 -15.60 -8.89 -16.53
N GLN A 188 -16.81 -8.41 -16.26
CA GLN A 188 -17.66 -8.86 -15.14
C GLN A 188 -16.89 -8.82 -13.82
N ARG A 189 -16.13 -7.73 -13.61
CA ARG A 189 -15.32 -7.47 -12.42
C ARG A 189 -15.65 -6.12 -11.83
N GLU A 190 -15.25 -5.95 -10.58
CA GLU A 190 -15.15 -4.65 -9.93
C GLU A 190 -13.70 -4.18 -10.02
N GLU A 191 -13.52 -2.88 -10.23
CA GLU A 191 -12.22 -2.22 -10.09
C GLU A 191 -12.26 -1.31 -8.87
N PHE A 192 -11.15 -1.27 -8.14
CA PHE A 192 -10.99 -0.50 -6.93
C PHE A 192 -10.03 0.67 -7.14
N LEU A 193 -10.29 1.77 -6.46
CA LEU A 193 -9.39 2.90 -6.38
C LEU A 193 -9.18 3.25 -4.90
N LEU A 194 -7.95 3.06 -4.44
CA LEU A 194 -7.52 3.45 -3.11
C LEU A 194 -6.86 4.83 -3.19
N VAL A 195 -7.50 5.83 -2.57
CA VAL A 195 -6.94 7.17 -2.42
C VAL A 195 -6.43 7.31 -0.99
N THR A 196 -5.16 7.64 -0.83
CA THR A 196 -4.52 7.64 0.48
C THR A 196 -3.69 8.89 0.67
N GLY A 197 -3.83 9.56 1.81
CA GLY A 197 -2.80 10.45 2.33
C GLY A 197 -1.87 9.65 3.25
N GLU A 198 -0.59 9.62 2.96
CA GLU A 198 0.44 8.87 3.69
C GLU A 198 1.33 9.86 4.46
N ASP A 199 1.44 9.71 5.78
CA ASP A 199 2.33 10.48 6.66
C ASP A 199 3.38 9.52 7.25
N SER A 200 4.64 9.63 6.81
CA SER A 200 5.76 8.80 7.28
C SER A 200 6.66 9.54 8.28
N GLY A 201 6.30 10.76 8.69
CA GLY A 201 7.09 11.51 9.66
C GLY A 201 7.01 13.02 9.50
N PRO A 202 7.80 13.77 10.28
CA PRO A 202 7.57 15.19 10.53
C PRO A 202 7.49 16.07 9.28
N ASN A 203 8.17 15.69 8.19
CA ASN A 203 8.17 16.41 6.92
C ASN A 203 8.09 15.49 5.69
N GLU A 204 7.66 14.24 5.85
CA GLU A 204 7.56 13.29 4.74
C GLU A 204 6.12 12.79 4.65
N PHE A 205 5.46 13.21 3.57
CA PHE A 205 4.06 12.93 3.33
C PHE A 205 3.81 12.93 1.83
N CYS A 206 2.93 12.06 1.39
CA CYS A 206 2.49 12.01 0.01
C CYS A 206 1.02 11.62 -0.08
N VAL A 207 0.46 11.76 -1.27
CA VAL A 207 -0.88 11.30 -1.60
C VAL A 207 -0.74 10.31 -2.73
N THR A 208 -1.33 9.14 -2.57
CA THR A 208 -1.28 8.07 -3.57
C THR A 208 -2.68 7.76 -4.11
N TYR A 209 -2.73 7.45 -5.40
CA TYR A 209 -3.88 6.87 -6.07
C TYR A 209 -3.45 5.50 -6.59
N ALA A 210 -4.02 4.44 -6.05
CA ALA A 210 -3.71 3.07 -6.46
C ALA A 210 -4.97 2.38 -6.99
N VAL A 211 -4.88 1.81 -8.19
CA VAL A 211 -5.97 1.06 -8.81
C VAL A 211 -5.75 -0.42 -8.58
N GLY A 212 -6.81 -1.17 -8.30
CA GLY A 212 -6.68 -2.59 -8.01
C GLY A 212 -7.90 -3.42 -8.35
N ILE A 213 -7.74 -4.72 -8.18
CA ILE A 213 -8.75 -5.74 -8.41
C ILE A 213 -8.76 -6.74 -7.26
N ASP A 214 -9.87 -7.45 -7.09
CA ASP A 214 -9.87 -8.68 -6.30
C ASP A 214 -9.04 -9.76 -6.98
N VAL A 215 -8.25 -10.48 -6.19
CA VAL A 215 -7.50 -11.65 -6.60
C VAL A 215 -7.75 -12.80 -5.63
N THR A 216 -7.57 -14.02 -6.10
CA THR A 216 -7.67 -15.24 -5.31
C THR A 216 -6.34 -15.98 -5.35
N VAL A 217 -6.19 -17.02 -4.52
CA VAL A 217 -4.97 -17.84 -4.53
C VAL A 217 -4.73 -18.48 -5.90
N ALA A 218 -5.78 -18.73 -6.69
CA ALA A 218 -5.65 -19.27 -8.04
C ALA A 218 -5.05 -18.29 -9.05
N ASP A 219 -5.07 -16.99 -8.75
CA ASP A 219 -4.52 -15.93 -9.60
C ASP A 219 -3.04 -15.64 -9.27
N LEU A 220 -2.44 -16.34 -8.30
CA LEU A 220 -1.10 -16.07 -7.78
C LEU A 220 -0.15 -17.25 -7.98
N ASP A 221 1.09 -16.97 -8.36
CA ASP A 221 2.22 -17.89 -8.27
C ASP A 221 3.27 -17.35 -7.28
N ILE A 222 3.55 -18.09 -6.21
CA ILE A 222 4.36 -17.64 -5.06
C ILE A 222 5.62 -18.51 -4.97
N THR A 223 6.81 -17.87 -4.96
CA THR A 223 8.12 -18.56 -4.93
C THR A 223 9.13 -17.97 -3.93
#